data_AF-A0A5C6ZT99-F1
#
_entry.id   AF-A0A5C6ZT99-F1
#
_cell.length_a   1.000
_cell.length_b   1.000
_cell.length_c   1.000
_cell.angle_alpha   90.00
_cell.angle_beta   90.00
_cell.angle_gamma   90.00
#
_symmetry.space_group_name_H-M   'P 1'
#
loop_
_entity.id
_entity.type
_entity.pdbx_description
1 polymer ?
#
loop_
_entity_poly.entity_id
_entity_poly.type
_entity_poly.pdbx_seq_one_letter_code
_entity_poly.pdbx_strand_id
1 'polypeptide(L)'
;MGLKDVAFFRGLNKTGAFARLSNFCIKEAVLACVLEDFDETTFVIENHQDKCVTYSNSEYLVFVLVEKNKAVLREINKAVKEIQHLNTIVILIEQEVKVPMPKNYLGLNVNNIIAGSRKRDIPGKNLFITFLKVLFDYPVP
;
A
#
# COMPACT_ATOMS: atom_id res chain seq x y z
N MET A 1 -23.08 -9.99 -6.24
CA MET A 1 -22.33 -10.74 -5.20
C MET A 1 -22.53 -10.03 -3.88
N GLY A 2 -23.41 -10.51 -3.01
CA GLY A 2 -23.78 -9.84 -1.77
C GLY A 2 -22.88 -10.26 -0.60
N LEU A 3 -22.32 -9.29 0.12
CA LEU A 3 -22.01 -9.25 1.57
C LEU A 3 -21.40 -10.48 2.28
N LYS A 4 -20.92 -11.52 1.58
CA LYS A 4 -20.42 -12.76 2.21
C LYS A 4 -18.90 -12.84 2.38
N ASP A 5 -18.13 -11.92 1.76
CA ASP A 5 -16.67 -11.82 1.99
C ASP A 5 -16.29 -10.95 3.22
N VAL A 6 -17.30 -10.53 4.00
CA VAL A 6 -17.15 -9.70 5.20
C VAL A 6 -16.30 -10.36 6.29
N ALA A 7 -16.15 -11.70 6.27
CA ALA A 7 -15.29 -12.41 7.21
C ALA A 7 -13.81 -12.02 7.09
N PHE A 8 -13.32 -11.80 5.86
CA PHE A 8 -11.90 -11.50 5.61
C PHE A 8 -11.47 -10.18 6.28
N PHE A 9 -12.34 -9.17 6.24
CA PHE A 9 -12.11 -7.85 6.82
C PHE A 9 -12.72 -7.65 8.22
N ARG A 10 -13.34 -8.69 8.80
CA ARG A 10 -14.09 -8.53 10.04
C ARG A 10 -13.19 -8.04 11.18
N GLY A 11 -13.60 -6.94 11.80
CA GLY A 11 -12.92 -6.36 12.97
C GLY A 11 -11.69 -5.51 12.63
N LEU A 12 -11.42 -5.23 11.35
CA LEU A 12 -10.29 -4.40 10.92
C LEU A 12 -10.75 -3.02 10.48
N ASN A 13 -9.91 -2.01 10.72
CA ASN A 13 -10.01 -0.74 10.02
C ASN A 13 -9.43 -0.86 8.60
N LYS A 14 -9.48 0.22 7.82
CA LYS A 14 -9.05 0.19 6.41
C LYS A 14 -7.56 -0.15 6.27
N THR A 15 -6.71 0.40 7.15
CA THR A 15 -5.27 0.13 7.14
C THR A 15 -4.95 -1.32 7.49
N GLY A 16 -5.55 -1.89 8.53
CA GLY A 16 -5.37 -3.30 8.89
C GLY A 16 -5.91 -4.26 7.83
N ALA A 17 -7.04 -3.91 7.21
CA ALA A 17 -7.59 -4.64 6.06
C ALA A 17 -6.62 -4.64 4.87
N PHE A 18 -6.04 -3.47 4.56
CA PHE A 18 -5.03 -3.34 3.51
C PHE A 18 -3.77 -4.15 3.85
N ALA A 19 -3.26 -4.08 5.09
CA ALA A 19 -2.11 -4.87 5.53
C ALA A 19 -2.34 -6.38 5.34
N ARG A 20 -3.55 -6.89 5.65
CA ARG A 20 -3.90 -8.28 5.37
C ARG A 20 -3.87 -8.59 3.89
N LEU A 21 -4.43 -7.73 3.03
CA LEU A 21 -4.37 -7.91 1.58
C LEU A 21 -2.94 -7.90 1.04
N SER A 22 -2.05 -7.08 1.62
CA SER A 22 -0.65 -6.98 1.23
C SER A 22 0.11 -8.29 1.40
N ASN A 23 -0.29 -9.17 2.32
CA ASN A 23 0.31 -10.50 2.48
C ASN A 23 0.07 -11.43 1.28
N PHE A 24 -0.78 -11.00 0.33
CA PHE A 24 -1.04 -11.69 -0.94
C PHE A 24 -0.43 -10.88 -2.09
N CYS A 25 -1.12 -10.80 -3.23
CA CYS A 25 -0.60 -10.12 -4.43
C CYS A 25 -0.63 -8.58 -4.37
N ILE A 26 -1.24 -7.98 -3.34
CA ILE A 26 -1.39 -6.52 -3.27
C ILE A 26 -0.06 -5.81 -3.00
N LYS A 27 0.84 -6.39 -2.20
CA LYS A 27 2.19 -5.82 -2.00
C LYS A 27 2.93 -5.73 -3.33
N GLU A 28 2.96 -6.81 -4.09
CA GLU A 28 3.63 -6.88 -5.39
C GLU A 28 3.03 -5.86 -6.37
N ALA A 29 1.69 -5.79 -6.46
CA ALA A 29 1.00 -4.83 -7.30
C ALA A 29 1.33 -3.37 -6.95
N VAL A 30 1.46 -3.05 -5.65
CA VAL A 30 1.84 -1.71 -5.17
C VAL A 30 3.30 -1.40 -5.46
N LEU A 31 4.21 -2.35 -5.21
CA LEU A 31 5.65 -2.18 -5.49
C LEU A 31 5.90 -1.97 -7.00
N ALA A 32 5.17 -2.67 -7.88
CA ALA A 32 5.25 -2.50 -9.33
C ALA A 32 4.75 -1.13 -9.84
N CYS A 33 4.12 -0.32 -8.99
CA CYS A 33 3.81 1.07 -9.31
C CYS A 33 5.04 1.98 -9.17
N VAL A 34 6.03 1.59 -8.36
CA VAL A 34 7.11 2.48 -7.91
C VAL A 34 8.52 1.92 -8.12
N LEU A 35 8.65 0.61 -8.36
CA LEU A 35 9.90 -0.10 -8.67
C LEU A 35 9.75 -0.81 -10.02
N GLU A 36 10.82 -0.81 -10.82
CA GLU A 36 10.85 -1.49 -12.13
C GLU A 36 11.24 -2.97 -11.97
N ASP A 37 12.36 -3.24 -11.32
CA ASP A 37 12.87 -4.59 -11.05
C ASP A 37 12.98 -4.82 -9.53
N PHE A 38 12.22 -5.78 -9.01
CA PHE A 38 12.27 -6.17 -7.61
C PHE A 38 11.78 -7.62 -7.43
N ASP A 39 12.21 -8.24 -6.34
CA ASP A 39 11.69 -9.51 -5.84
C ASP A 39 10.79 -9.23 -4.63
N GLU A 40 9.48 -9.43 -4.78
CA GLU A 40 8.50 -9.17 -3.74
C GLU A 40 8.68 -10.05 -2.50
N THR A 41 9.31 -11.21 -2.63
CA THR A 41 9.51 -12.15 -1.52
C THR A 41 10.52 -11.63 -0.51
N THR A 42 11.42 -10.74 -0.94
CA THR A 42 12.41 -10.08 -0.07
C THR A 42 11.79 -9.02 0.84
N PHE A 43 10.59 -8.53 0.51
CA PHE A 43 9.93 -7.47 1.27
C PHE A 43 9.10 -8.03 2.43
N VAL A 44 9.43 -7.62 3.64
CA VAL A 44 8.65 -7.85 4.86
C VAL A 44 7.54 -6.80 4.97
N ILE A 45 6.36 -7.23 5.42
CA ILE A 45 5.22 -6.35 5.67
C ILE A 45 5.08 -6.12 7.16
N GLU A 46 5.08 -4.86 7.58
CA GLU A 46 4.82 -4.45 8.95
C GLU A 46 3.57 -3.59 9.02
N ASN A 47 2.72 -3.84 10.02
CA ASN A 47 1.55 -3.02 10.31
C ASN A 47 1.79 -2.24 11.61
N HIS A 48 2.01 -0.94 11.50
CA HIS A 48 2.28 -0.07 12.63
C HIS A 48 0.98 0.40 13.28
N GLN A 49 0.43 -0.46 14.14
CA GLN A 49 -0.80 -0.19 14.93
C GLN A 49 -1.99 0.25 14.07
N ASP A 50 -2.16 -0.36 12.89
CA ASP A 50 -3.25 -0.04 11.97
C ASP A 50 -3.28 1.43 11.52
N LYS A 51 -2.12 2.10 11.52
CA LYS A 51 -1.96 3.50 11.10
C LYS A 51 -1.11 3.67 9.84
N CYS A 52 -0.18 2.75 9.60
CA CYS A 52 0.70 2.72 8.44
C CYS A 52 1.13 1.28 8.15
N VAL A 53 1.21 0.93 6.88
CA VAL A 53 1.80 -0.34 6.43
C VAL A 53 3.17 -0.04 5.85
N THR A 54 4.19 -0.78 6.27
CA THR A 54 5.55 -0.63 5.76
C THR A 54 5.94 -1.88 5.00
N TYR A 55 6.51 -1.71 3.80
CA TYR A 55 7.22 -2.77 3.09
C TYR A 55 8.71 -2.48 3.18
N SER A 56 9.50 -3.43 3.67
CA SER A 56 10.93 -3.21 3.85
C SER A 56 11.77 -4.42 3.43
N ASN A 57 12.95 -4.15 2.90
CA ASN A 57 14.01 -5.13 2.70
C ASN A 57 15.38 -4.47 2.96
N SER A 58 16.47 -5.08 2.52
CA SER A 58 17.83 -4.54 2.73
C SER A 58 18.13 -3.23 2.00
N GLU A 59 17.32 -2.85 1.01
CA GLU A 59 17.58 -1.71 0.13
C GLU A 59 16.49 -0.63 0.20
N TYR A 60 15.24 -1.04 0.45
CA TYR A 60 14.07 -0.19 0.34
C TYR A 60 13.28 -0.15 1.65
N LEU A 61 12.73 1.04 1.92
CA LEU A 61 11.76 1.27 2.97
C LEU A 61 10.56 2.02 2.40
N VAL A 62 9.45 1.31 2.20
CA VAL A 62 8.25 1.83 1.56
C VAL A 62 7.15 2.01 2.59
N PHE A 63 6.86 3.25 2.95
CA PHE A 63 5.73 3.59 3.82
C PHE A 63 4.46 3.71 2.99
N VAL A 64 3.41 3.01 3.36
CA VAL A 64 2.10 3.03 2.70
C VAL A 64 1.05 3.55 3.67
N LEU A 65 0.47 4.69 3.33
CA LEU A 65 -0.63 5.31 4.08
C LEU A 65 -1.93 5.11 3.32
N VAL A 66 -2.86 4.45 3.98
CA VAL A 66 -4.18 4.11 3.45
C VAL A 66 -5.25 5.07 3.96
N GLU A 67 -5.07 5.59 5.17
CA GLU A 67 -5.99 6.51 5.82
C GLU A 67 -5.32 7.86 6.11
N LYS A 68 -6.13 8.93 6.12
CA LYS A 68 -5.66 10.29 6.39
C LYS A 68 -5.22 10.41 7.84
N ASN A 69 -3.90 10.40 8.06
CA ASN A 69 -3.32 10.62 9.38
C ASN A 69 -2.15 11.61 9.33
N LYS A 70 -2.43 12.88 9.63
CA LYS A 70 -1.43 13.96 9.62
C LYS A 70 -0.32 13.76 10.66
N ALA A 71 -0.59 13.09 11.78
CA ALA A 71 0.41 12.86 12.82
C ALA A 71 1.46 11.84 12.35
N VAL A 72 1.01 10.69 11.86
CA VAL A 72 1.86 9.64 11.26
C VAL A 72 2.68 10.21 10.12
N LEU A 73 2.03 11.00 9.25
CA LEU A 73 2.70 11.60 8.12
C LEU A 73 3.83 12.58 8.53
N ARG A 74 3.65 13.31 9.64
CA ARG A 74 4.70 14.17 10.21
C ARG A 74 5.84 13.35 10.81
N GLU A 75 5.54 12.24 11.45
CA GLU A 75 6.54 11.32 12.01
C GLU A 75 7.38 10.69 10.90
N ILE A 76 6.73 10.19 9.84
CA ILE A 76 7.42 9.65 8.66
C ILE A 76 8.32 10.72 8.02
N ASN A 77 7.83 11.95 7.84
CA ASN A 77 8.65 13.03 7.27
C ASN A 77 9.89 13.35 8.14
N LYS A 78 9.79 13.21 9.46
CA LYS A 78 10.98 13.34 10.33
C LYS A 78 11.92 12.15 10.13
N ALA A 79 11.41 10.92 10.19
CA ALA A 79 12.21 9.70 10.06
C ALA A 79 12.93 9.60 8.70
N VAL A 80 12.25 9.92 7.60
CA VAL A 80 12.83 9.86 6.24
C VAL A 80 14.05 10.77 6.09
N LYS A 81 14.15 11.87 6.86
CA LYS A 81 15.31 12.77 6.83
C LYS A 81 16.53 12.19 7.54
N GLU A 82 16.32 11.25 8.46
CA GLU A 82 17.37 10.61 9.25
C GLU A 82 17.86 9.30 8.58
N ILE A 83 17.01 8.68 7.75
CA ILE A 83 17.33 7.42 7.06
C ILE A 83 18.12 7.73 5.78
N GLN A 84 19.44 7.54 5.85
CA GLN A 84 20.35 7.79 4.72
C GLN A 84 20.78 6.52 3.97
N HIS A 85 20.58 5.34 4.56
CA HIS A 85 21.11 4.07 4.08
C HIS A 85 20.09 3.21 3.30
N LEU A 86 18.82 3.64 3.24
CA LEU A 86 17.75 2.94 2.51
C LEU A 86 17.07 3.90 1.54
N ASN A 87 16.67 3.35 0.38
CA ASN A 87 15.80 4.02 -0.57
C ASN A 87 14.39 4.12 0.03
N THR A 88 14.08 5.29 0.58
CA THR A 88 12.80 5.52 1.24
C THR A 88 11.77 6.05 0.24
N ILE A 89 10.60 5.42 0.22
CA ILE A 89 9.46 5.79 -0.64
C ILE A 89 8.23 5.95 0.25
N VAL A 90 7.41 6.97 -0.02
CA VAL A 90 6.14 7.15 0.71
C VAL A 90 4.99 7.16 -0.27
N ILE A 91 4.10 6.19 -0.12
CA ILE A 91 2.92 5.96 -0.94
C ILE A 91 1.68 6.41 -0.18
N LEU A 92 0.90 7.29 -0.80
CA LEU A 92 -0.38 7.77 -0.29
C LEU A 92 -1.49 7.18 -1.16
N ILE A 93 -2.30 6.28 -0.61
CA ILE A 93 -3.38 5.62 -1.35
C ILE A 93 -4.68 6.40 -1.18
N GLU A 94 -5.29 6.81 -2.29
CA GLU A 94 -6.56 7.58 -2.35
C GLU A 94 -6.53 8.86 -1.51
N GLN A 95 -5.35 9.47 -1.40
CA GLN A 95 -5.12 10.61 -0.53
C GLN A 95 -4.42 11.74 -1.28
N GLU A 96 -5.09 12.88 -1.32
CA GLU A 96 -4.49 14.14 -1.71
C GLU A 96 -3.96 14.86 -0.46
N VAL A 97 -2.65 14.84 -0.27
CA VAL A 97 -2.02 15.53 0.86
C VAL A 97 -1.11 16.63 0.39
N LYS A 98 -1.44 17.86 0.78
CA LYS A 98 -0.62 19.06 0.56
C LYS A 98 0.32 19.28 1.74
N VAL A 99 1.34 18.44 1.88
CA VAL A 99 2.41 18.65 2.86
C VAL A 99 3.73 18.74 2.10
N PRO A 100 4.62 19.70 2.42
CA PRO A 100 5.96 19.72 1.86
C PRO A 100 6.73 18.51 2.34
N MET A 101 7.03 17.63 1.39
CA MET A 101 7.63 16.32 1.63
C MET A 101 8.96 16.17 0.89
N PRO A 102 9.89 15.36 1.43
CA PRO A 102 11.12 15.01 0.73
C PRO A 102 10.84 14.26 -0.58
N LYS A 103 11.88 14.04 -1.39
CA LYS A 103 11.80 13.31 -2.67
C LYS A 103 11.17 11.91 -2.45
N ASN A 104 10.50 11.38 -3.48
CA ASN A 104 9.88 10.03 -3.54
C ASN A 104 8.53 9.86 -2.81
N TYR A 105 7.68 10.89 -2.84
CA TYR A 105 6.27 10.77 -2.47
C TYR A 105 5.39 10.51 -3.69
N LEU A 106 4.55 9.49 -3.61
CA LEU A 106 3.70 9.06 -4.72
C LEU A 106 2.26 8.90 -4.25
N GLY A 107 1.35 9.65 -4.86
CA GLY A 107 -0.08 9.42 -4.73
C GLY A 107 -0.52 8.31 -5.67
N LEU A 108 -1.07 7.23 -5.11
CA LEU A 108 -1.64 6.14 -5.89
C LEU A 108 -3.14 6.06 -5.65
N ASN A 109 -3.89 5.72 -6.68
CA ASN A 109 -5.27 5.28 -6.58
C ASN A 109 -5.37 3.77 -6.85
N VAL A 110 -6.53 3.17 -6.60
CA VAL A 110 -6.76 1.74 -6.83
C VAL A 110 -6.52 1.35 -8.28
N ASN A 111 -6.82 2.23 -9.24
CA ASN A 111 -6.54 1.97 -10.65
C ASN A 111 -5.03 1.89 -10.94
N ASN A 112 -4.20 2.69 -10.26
CA ASN A 112 -2.75 2.58 -10.37
C ASN A 112 -2.27 1.21 -9.86
N ILE A 113 -2.79 0.75 -8.73
CA ILE A 113 -2.43 -0.55 -8.15
C ILE A 113 -2.86 -1.70 -9.07
N ILE A 114 -4.05 -1.61 -9.68
CA ILE A 114 -4.50 -2.59 -10.70
C ILE A 114 -3.59 -2.56 -11.93
N ALA A 115 -3.13 -1.38 -12.36
CA ALA A 115 -2.18 -1.29 -13.46
C ALA A 115 -0.82 -1.92 -13.07
N GLY A 116 -0.35 -1.70 -11.84
CA GLY A 116 0.82 -2.38 -11.29
C GLY A 116 0.67 -3.90 -11.26
N SER A 117 -0.50 -4.41 -10.89
CA SER A 117 -0.79 -5.84 -10.91
C SER A 117 -0.66 -6.43 -12.32
N ARG A 118 -1.14 -5.70 -13.35
CA ARG A 118 -1.04 -6.14 -14.76
C ARG A 118 0.41 -6.20 -15.25
N LYS A 119 1.29 -5.32 -14.77
CA LYS A 119 2.74 -5.37 -15.10
C LYS A 119 3.42 -6.63 -14.57
N ARG A 120 2.80 -7.30 -13.60
CA ARG A 120 3.28 -8.51 -12.93
C ARG A 120 2.44 -9.73 -13.30
N ASP A 121 1.69 -9.65 -14.40
CA ASP A 121 0.79 -10.71 -14.89
C ASP A 121 -0.27 -11.18 -13.87
N ILE A 122 -0.58 -10.36 -12.86
CA ILE A 122 -1.64 -10.64 -11.89
C ILE A 122 -3.00 -10.27 -12.51
N PRO A 123 -3.92 -11.23 -12.71
CA PRO A 123 -5.19 -10.96 -13.38
C PRO A 123 -6.05 -9.95 -12.62
N GLY A 124 -6.70 -9.03 -13.34
CA GLY A 124 -7.61 -8.05 -12.72
C GLY A 124 -8.87 -8.65 -12.08
N LYS A 125 -9.19 -9.92 -12.38
CA LYS A 125 -10.25 -10.72 -11.74
C LYS A 125 -9.75 -11.50 -10.51
N ASN A 126 -8.49 -11.33 -10.13
CA ASN A 126 -7.93 -11.94 -8.93
C ASN A 126 -8.74 -11.53 -7.70
N LEU A 127 -9.04 -12.49 -6.82
CA LEU A 127 -9.87 -12.30 -5.64
C LEU A 127 -9.39 -11.15 -4.75
N PHE A 128 -8.08 -11.04 -4.52
CA PHE A 128 -7.51 -10.00 -3.65
C PHE A 128 -7.57 -8.61 -4.31
N ILE A 129 -7.51 -8.53 -5.63
CA ILE A 129 -7.76 -7.28 -6.37
C ILE A 129 -9.23 -6.87 -6.25
N THR A 130 -10.16 -7.83 -6.30
CA THR A 130 -11.58 -7.57 -6.01
C THR A 130 -11.79 -7.08 -4.58
N PHE A 131 -11.13 -7.71 -3.60
CA PHE A 131 -11.18 -7.27 -2.20
C PHE A 131 -10.58 -5.88 -1.99
N LEU A 132 -9.49 -5.55 -2.69
CA LEU A 132 -8.94 -4.20 -2.72
C LEU A 132 -9.98 -3.20 -3.24
N LYS A 133 -10.67 -3.50 -4.35
CA LYS A 133 -11.73 -2.63 -4.87
C LYS A 133 -12.84 -2.42 -3.86
N VAL A 134 -13.31 -3.50 -3.21
CA VAL A 134 -14.33 -3.41 -2.15
C VAL A 134 -13.86 -2.54 -0.99
N LEU A 135 -12.60 -2.66 -0.56
CA LEU A 135 -12.04 -1.89 0.55
C LEU A 135 -12.06 -0.36 0.31
N PHE A 136 -12.05 0.06 -0.94
CA PHE A 136 -12.03 1.46 -1.36
C PHE A 136 -13.30 1.87 -2.14
N ASP A 137 -14.38 1.08 -2.06
CA ASP A 137 -15.67 1.37 -2.69
C ASP A 137 -15.62 1.53 -4.23
N TYR A 138 -14.71 0.81 -4.90
CA TYR A 138 -14.61 0.78 -6.36
C TYR A 138 -15.57 -0.24 -7.01
N PRO A 139 -15.99 -0.01 -8.27
CA PRO A 139 -16.84 -0.96 -9.00
C PRO A 139 -16.20 -2.35 -9.13
N VAL A 140 -16.99 -3.38 -8.77
CA VAL A 140 -16.64 -4.79 -8.96
C VAL A 140 -17.39 -5.32 -10.20
N PRO A 141 -16.70 -5.97 -11.15
CA PRO A 141 -17.33 -6.55 -12.33
C PRO A 141 -18.24 -7.75 -12.00
#